data_AF-A0A2P2L7P4-F1
#
_entry.id   AF-A0A2P2L7P4-F1
#
_cell.length_a   1.000
_cell.length_b   1.000
_cell.length_c   1.000
_cell.angle_alpha   90.00
_cell.angle_beta   90.00
_cell.angle_gamma   90.00
#
_symmetry.space_group_name_H-M   'P 1'
#
loop_
_entity.id
_entity.type
_entity.pdbx_description
1 polymer ?
#
loop_
_entity_poly.entity_id
_entity_poly.type
_entity_poly.pdbx_seq_one_letter_code
_entity_poly.pdbx_strand_id
1 'polypeptide(L)'
;MGEAEFDIQAFVEALRMNLRDLPSGTIITKVKPCRTNCLSEESCIIYRDGKIVQDLCVRLRNVECGEVEIQLQWIDLPGSRGI
;
A
#
# COMPACT_ATOMS: atom_id res chain seq x y z
N MET A 1 -20.38 10.11 -4.74
CA MET A 1 -20.11 8.93 -3.87
C MET A 1 -18.74 9.11 -3.24
N GLY A 2 -18.54 10.21 -2.49
CA GLY A 2 -17.30 10.55 -1.81
C GLY A 2 -16.01 10.55 -2.64
N GLU A 3 -14.89 10.81 -1.97
CA GLU A 3 -13.54 10.72 -2.55
C GLU A 3 -12.51 10.36 -1.47
N ALA A 4 -11.42 9.70 -1.86
CA ALA A 4 -10.30 9.37 -0.98
C ALA A 4 -8.99 9.41 -1.75
N GLU A 5 -7.93 9.78 -1.05
CA GLU A 5 -6.56 9.86 -1.58
C GLU A 5 -5.63 9.12 -0.64
N PHE A 6 -4.65 8.41 -1.21
CA PHE A 6 -3.58 7.73 -0.48
C PHE A 6 -2.26 7.92 -1.21
N ASP A 7 -1.17 7.90 -0.45
CA ASP A 7 0.18 8.03 -0.97
C ASP A 7 0.80 6.65 -1.23
N ILE A 8 1.55 6.52 -2.32
CA ILE A 8 2.28 5.32 -2.72
C ILE A 8 3.79 5.43 -2.41
N GLN A 9 4.26 6.54 -1.85
CA GLN A 9 5.68 6.73 -1.56
C GLN A 9 6.25 5.60 -0.69
N ALA A 10 5.56 5.24 0.41
CA ALA A 10 5.99 4.14 1.29
C ALA A 10 6.03 2.79 0.55
N PHE A 11 5.10 2.56 -0.38
CA PHE A 11 5.07 1.36 -1.22
C PHE A 11 6.28 1.29 -2.16
N VAL A 12 6.59 2.41 -2.82
CA VAL A 12 7.73 2.52 -3.75
C VAL A 12 9.06 2.43 -3.00
N GLU A 13 9.16 2.99 -1.80
CA GLU A 13 10.34 2.83 -0.94
C GLU A 13 10.55 1.36 -0.54
N ALA A 14 9.48 0.64 -0.21
CA ALA A 14 9.54 -0.79 0.06
C ALA A 14 10.01 -1.59 -1.17
N LEU A 15 9.60 -1.21 -2.38
CA LEU A 15 10.07 -1.82 -3.64
C LEU A 15 11.57 -1.62 -3.89
N ARG A 16 12.12 -0.48 -3.45
CA ARG A 16 13.56 -0.18 -3.56
C ARG A 16 14.42 -0.92 -2.52
N MET A 17 13.81 -1.49 -1.48
CA MET A 17 14.56 -2.26 -0.49
C MET A 17 15.01 -3.62 -1.08
N ASN A 18 16.19 -4.08 -0.69
CA ASN A 18 16.66 -5.42 -1.05
C ASN A 18 15.93 -6.47 -0.21
N LEU A 19 14.84 -7.03 -0.73
CA LEU A 19 13.99 -8.02 -0.04
C LEU A 19 14.35 -9.48 -0.35
N ARG A 20 15.51 -9.73 -0.98
CA ARG A 20 15.88 -11.03 -1.58
C ARG A 20 15.92 -12.21 -0.61
N ASP A 21 15.97 -11.95 0.70
CA ASP A 21 16.09 -12.98 1.75
C ASP A 21 15.01 -12.88 2.84
N LEU A 22 13.93 -12.12 2.60
CA LEU A 22 12.87 -11.99 3.59
C LEU A 22 11.88 -13.16 3.54
N PRO A 23 11.44 -13.69 4.71
CA PRO A 23 10.39 -14.68 4.74
C PRO A 23 9.07 -14.08 4.24
N SER A 24 8.27 -14.90 3.55
CA SER A 24 6.91 -14.52 3.15
C SER A 24 6.07 -14.19 4.39
N GLY A 25 5.30 -13.10 4.32
CA GLY A 25 4.56 -12.54 5.45
C GLY A 25 5.32 -11.47 6.23
N THR A 26 6.53 -11.09 5.82
CA THR A 26 7.26 -10.00 6.49
C THR A 26 6.56 -8.67 6.25
N ILE A 27 6.23 -7.96 7.32
CA ILE A 27 5.76 -6.58 7.26
C ILE A 27 6.97 -5.67 7.08
N ILE A 28 7.07 -5.02 5.92
CA ILE A 28 8.16 -4.10 5.58
C ILE A 28 7.93 -2.76 6.24
N THR A 29 6.71 -2.24 6.14
CA THR A 29 6.34 -0.90 6.64
C THR A 29 4.84 -0.86 6.91
N LYS A 30 4.45 0.04 7.81
CA LYS A 30 3.06 0.27 8.19
C LYS A 30 2.74 1.75 8.09
N VAL A 31 1.58 2.08 7.53
CA VAL A 31 1.06 3.45 7.46
C VAL A 31 -0.17 3.52 8.37
N LYS A 32 -0.07 4.32 9.43
CA LYS A 32 -1.16 4.49 10.39
C LYS A 32 -2.19 5.52 9.88
N PRO A 33 -3.47 5.35 10.22
CA PRO A 33 -4.46 6.41 10.09
C PRO A 33 -4.00 7.69 10.77
N CYS A 34 -4.14 8.81 10.09
CA CYS A 34 -3.84 10.12 10.63
C CYS A 34 -4.85 11.15 10.12
N ARG A 35 -4.88 12.33 10.72
CA ARG A 35 -5.84 13.39 10.34
C ARG A 35 -5.64 13.92 8.92
N THR A 36 -4.50 13.65 8.31
CA THR A 36 -4.13 14.13 6.98
C THR A 36 -4.23 13.06 5.90
N ASN A 37 -4.49 11.79 6.25
CA ASN A 37 -4.71 10.72 5.28
C ASN A 37 -6.16 10.20 5.34
N CYS A 38 -6.54 9.40 4.35
CA CYS A 38 -7.89 8.84 4.26
C CYS A 38 -7.97 7.41 4.79
N LEU A 39 -6.96 6.90 5.51
CA LEU A 39 -6.96 5.51 5.98
C LEU A 39 -7.97 5.32 7.12
N SER A 40 -8.83 4.31 7.02
CA SER A 40 -9.72 3.90 8.11
C SER A 40 -9.00 2.98 9.11
N GLU A 41 -8.00 2.22 8.64
CA GLU A 41 -7.21 1.28 9.45
C GLU A 41 -5.71 1.33 9.11
N GLU A 42 -4.88 0.62 9.89
CA GLU A 42 -3.45 0.53 9.62
C GLU A 42 -3.18 -0.22 8.31
N SER A 43 -2.63 0.47 7.32
CA SER A 43 -2.20 -0.13 6.06
C SER A 43 -0.84 -0.81 6.24
N CYS A 44 -0.76 -2.08 5.87
CA CYS A 44 0.46 -2.88 5.98
C CYS A 44 1.05 -3.15 4.59
N ILE A 45 2.32 -2.84 4.42
CA ILE A 45 3.11 -3.23 3.24
C ILE A 45 3.85 -4.51 3.59
N ILE A 46 3.51 -5.59 2.87
CA ILE A 46 3.90 -6.95 3.20
C ILE A 46 4.67 -7.55 2.03
N TYR A 47 5.79 -8.21 2.32
CA TYR A 47 6.44 -9.10 1.37
C TYR A 47 5.75 -10.46 1.40
N ARG A 48 5.13 -10.85 0.29
CA ARG A 48 4.44 -12.14 0.13
C ARG A 48 4.88 -12.80 -1.17
N ASP A 49 5.51 -13.97 -1.04
CA ASP A 49 5.86 -14.87 -2.14
C ASP A 49 6.63 -14.19 -3.30
N GLY A 50 7.66 -13.41 -2.97
CA GLY A 50 8.46 -12.70 -3.98
C GLY A 50 7.88 -11.36 -4.44
N LYS A 51 6.75 -10.93 -3.89
CA LYS A 51 6.06 -9.71 -4.28
C LYS A 51 5.79 -8.81 -3.10
N ILE A 52 5.73 -7.50 -3.35
CA ILE A 52 5.24 -6.54 -2.36
C ILE A 52 3.76 -6.31 -2.60
N VAL A 53 2.99 -6.45 -1.53
CA VAL A 53 1.55 -6.23 -1.49
C VAL A 53 1.25 -5.21 -0.40
N GLN A 54 0.35 -4.27 -0.66
CA GLN A 54 -0.14 -3.35 0.35
C GLN A 54 -1.65 -3.37 0.41
N ASP A 55 -2.18 -3.67 1.59
CA ASP A 55 -3.61 -3.62 1.87
C ASP A 55 -3.95 -2.23 2.45
N LEU A 56 -4.98 -1.59 1.90
CA LEU A 56 -5.47 -0.26 2.31
C LEU A 56 -6.98 -0.35 2.50
N CYS A 57 -7.47 0.19 3.62
CA CYS A 57 -8.87 0.56 3.73
C CYS A 57 -8.95 2.08 3.85
N VAL A 58 -9.69 2.71 2.95
CA VAL A 58 -9.85 4.17 2.89
C VAL A 58 -11.28 4.58 3.20
N ARG A 59 -11.43 5.57 4.08
CA ARG A 59 -12.70 6.22 4.39
C ARG A 59 -12.95 7.35 3.41
N LEU A 60 -14.10 7.33 2.76
CA LEU A 60 -14.49 8.37 1.82
C LEU A 60 -14.77 9.69 2.55
N ARG A 61 -14.26 10.78 2.00
CA ARG A 61 -14.57 12.17 2.39
C ARG A 61 -15.75 12.69 1.56
N ASN A 62 -16.36 13.78 2.01
CA ASN A 62 -17.47 14.46 1.30
C ASN A 62 -18.69 13.54 1.06
N VAL A 63 -18.92 12.58 1.95
CA VAL A 63 -20.07 11.67 1.95
C VAL A 63 -20.43 11.28 3.39
N GLU A 64 -21.68 10.90 3.63
CA GLU A 64 -22.19 10.53 4.96
C GLU A 64 -21.61 9.20 5.45
N CYS A 65 -21.33 8.27 4.54
CA CYS A 65 -20.76 6.97 4.83
C CYS A 65 -20.07 6.38 3.58
N GLY A 66 -19.13 5.46 3.81
CA GLY A 66 -18.46 4.72 2.75
C GLY A 66 -16.99 4.48 3.06
N GLU A 67 -16.58 3.23 2.87
CA GLU A 67 -15.20 2.78 2.95
C GLU A 67 -14.90 1.96 1.69
N VAL A 68 -13.64 1.95 1.27
CA VAL A 68 -13.17 1.20 0.11
C VAL A 68 -11.92 0.44 0.51
N GLU A 69 -11.93 -0.87 0.31
CA GLU A 69 -10.78 -1.74 0.46
C GLU A 69 -10.04 -1.87 -0.87
N ILE A 70 -8.72 -1.67 -0.84
CA ILE A 70 -7.85 -1.64 -2.01
C ILE A 70 -6.60 -2.45 -1.68
N GLN A 71 -6.17 -3.28 -2.63
CA GLN A 71 -4.88 -3.96 -2.56
C GLN A 71 -3.98 -3.49 -3.70
N LEU A 72 -2.78 -3.03 -3.37
CA LEU A 72 -1.74 -2.67 -4.34
C LEU A 72 -0.78 -3.83 -4.53
N GLN A 73 -0.40 -4.06 -5.79
CA GLN A 73 0.63 -5.00 -6.18
C GLN A 73 1.49 -4.38 -7.28
N TRP A 74 2.80 -4.59 -7.19
CA TRP A 74 3.71 -4.16 -8.24
C TRP A 74 3.86 -5.22 -9.33
N ILE A 75 3.92 -4.77 -10.58
CA ILE A 75 4.12 -5.63 -11.75
C ILE A 75 5.33 -5.09 -12.52
N ASP A 76 6.40 -5.87 -12.56
CA ASP A 76 7.58 -5.55 -13.35
C ASP A 76 7.32 -5.85 -14.83
N LEU A 77 7.51 -4.84 -15.68
CA LEU A 77 7.39 -4.98 -17.13
C LEU A 77 8.77 -5.22 -17.76
N PRO A 78 8.97 -6.32 -18.51
CA PRO A 78 10.24 -6.60 -19.18
C PRO A 78 10.53 -5.50 -20.22
N GLY A 79 11.71 -4.88 -20.12
CA GLY A 79 12.14 -3.78 -21.01
C GLY A 79 11.82 -2.37 -20.50
N SER A 80 11.14 -2.25 -19.35
CA SER A 80 11.01 -0.97 -18.65
C SER A 80 12.29 -0.63 -17.88
N ARG A 81 12.51 0.66 -17.57
CA ARG A 81 13.67 1.10 -16.78
C ARG A 81 13.65 0.62 -15.32
N GLY A 82 12.62 -0.13 -14.91
CA GLY A 82 12.48 -0.66 -13.55
C GLY A 82 12.42 0.44 -12.48
N ILE A 83 12.50 0.00 -11.23
CA ILE A 83 12.75 0.82 -10.04
C ILE A 83 14.19 0.56 -9.56
#